data_AF-A0A397C777-F1
#
_entry.id   AF-A0A397C777-F1
#
_cell.length_a   1.000
_cell.length_b   1.000
_cell.length_c   1.000
_cell.angle_alpha   90.00
_cell.angle_beta   90.00
_cell.angle_gamma   90.00
#
_symmetry.space_group_name_H-M   'P 1'
#
loop_
_entity.id
_entity.type
_entity.pdbx_description
1 polymer ?
#
loop_
_entity_poly.entity_id
_entity_poly.type
_entity_poly.pdbx_seq_one_letter_code
_entity_poly.pdbx_strand_id
1 'polypeptide(L)'
;MTLQTCLLGAMKVHGDNTYKIPHLSKEMKQRRGMLGRNVCCSLELHADADADAAGILQTCDREAMDAACAAELTDLREMDELSRVLEEMTLGGEDHEDLAHELVEVGIDAVDLSSSDV
;
A
#
# COMPACT_ATOMS: atom_id res chain seq x y z
N MET A 1 -6.19 -8.43 -31.89
CA MET A 1 -5.80 -9.00 -30.59
C MET A 1 -4.35 -9.42 -30.66
N THR A 2 -3.48 -8.85 -29.81
CA THR A 2 -2.04 -9.18 -29.74
C THR A 2 -1.76 -9.96 -28.46
N LEU A 3 -0.69 -10.75 -28.42
CA LEU A 3 -0.30 -11.47 -27.20
C LEU A 3 -0.14 -10.50 -26.01
N GLN A 4 0.50 -9.35 -26.24
CA GLN A 4 0.67 -8.29 -25.24
C GLN A 4 -0.66 -7.78 -24.67
N THR A 5 -1.68 -7.61 -25.50
CA THR A 5 -3.01 -7.18 -25.03
C THR A 5 -3.74 -8.28 -24.24
N CYS A 6 -3.52 -9.55 -24.57
CA CYS A 6 -4.04 -10.67 -23.77
C CYS A 6 -3.35 -10.77 -22.40
N LEU A 7 -2.03 -10.57 -22.34
CA LEU A 7 -1.26 -10.63 -21.09
C LEU A 7 -1.62 -9.50 -20.12
N LEU A 8 -1.76 -8.27 -20.62
CA LEU A 8 -2.22 -7.13 -19.81
C LEU A 8 -3.65 -7.33 -19.29
N GLY A 9 -4.52 -7.95 -20.09
CA GLY A 9 -5.86 -8.32 -19.65
C GLY A 9 -5.85 -9.36 -18.54
N ALA A 10 -5.01 -10.40 -18.65
CA ALA A 10 -4.87 -11.45 -17.65
C ALA A 10 -4.40 -10.89 -16.30
N MET A 11 -3.32 -10.10 -16.30
CA MET A 11 -2.81 -9.46 -15.08
C MET A 11 -3.84 -8.57 -14.40
N LYS A 12 -4.64 -7.81 -15.16
CA LYS A 12 -5.67 -6.93 -14.59
C LYS A 12 -6.80 -7.68 -13.89
N VAL A 13 -7.12 -8.90 -14.34
CA VAL A 13 -8.26 -9.66 -13.81
C VAL A 13 -7.81 -10.65 -12.72
N HIS A 14 -6.65 -11.27 -12.86
CA HIS A 14 -6.19 -12.35 -11.98
C HIS A 14 -5.03 -11.94 -11.07
N GLY A 15 -4.43 -10.76 -11.28
CA GLY A 15 -3.25 -10.31 -10.53
C GLY A 15 -1.96 -11.04 -10.92
N ASP A 16 -2.06 -12.07 -11.75
CA ASP A 16 -0.94 -12.86 -12.24
C ASP A 16 -1.05 -13.11 -13.76
N ASN A 17 0.00 -13.73 -14.31
CA ASN A 17 -0.02 -14.24 -15.67
C ASN A 17 0.01 -15.78 -15.67
N THR A 18 -0.64 -16.41 -14.68
CA THR A 18 -0.73 -17.87 -14.58
C THR A 18 -1.74 -18.43 -15.59
N TYR A 19 -2.05 -17.70 -16.66
CA TYR A 19 -2.59 -18.32 -17.85
C TYR A 19 -1.55 -19.29 -18.37
N LYS A 20 -1.77 -20.58 -18.11
CA LYS A 20 -1.28 -21.63 -18.99
C LYS A 20 -1.83 -21.29 -20.37
N ILE A 21 -1.08 -20.53 -21.19
CA ILE A 21 -1.33 -20.51 -22.62
C ILE A 21 -1.32 -21.99 -22.98
N PRO A 22 -2.45 -22.58 -23.41
CA PRO A 22 -2.50 -24.00 -23.66
C PRO A 22 -1.70 -24.19 -24.93
N HIS A 23 -0.38 -24.32 -24.79
CA HIS A 23 0.45 -24.88 -25.82
C HIS A 23 0.07 -26.36 -25.79
N LEU A 24 -1.05 -26.69 -26.44
CA LEU A 24 -1.64 -28.02 -26.52
C LEU A 24 -0.60 -29.04 -27.03
N SER A 25 0.42 -28.54 -27.73
CA SER A 25 1.59 -29.31 -28.16
C SER A 25 2.73 -29.39 -27.14
N LYS A 26 2.90 -28.45 -26.20
CA LYS A 26 3.95 -28.50 -25.15
C LYS A 26 3.67 -29.62 -24.14
N GLU A 27 2.46 -29.65 -23.56
CA GLU A 27 2.06 -30.73 -22.64
C GLU A 27 2.04 -32.10 -23.34
N MET A 28 1.60 -32.16 -24.60
CA MET A 28 1.64 -33.39 -25.40
C MET A 28 3.09 -33.82 -25.71
N LYS A 29 3.96 -32.91 -26.13
CA LYS A 29 5.38 -33.20 -26.42
C LYS A 29 6.13 -33.59 -25.15
N GLN A 30 5.82 -32.97 -24.02
CA GLN A 30 6.39 -33.32 -22.71
C GLN A 30 6.02 -34.74 -22.32
N ARG A 31 4.72 -35.12 -22.41
CA ARG A 31 4.27 -36.50 -22.15
C ARG A 31 4.91 -37.54 -23.07
N ARG A 32 5.32 -37.14 -24.27
CA ARG A 32 6.00 -37.99 -25.26
C ARG A 32 7.53 -37.94 -25.17
N GLY A 33 8.12 -37.18 -24.23
CA GLY A 33 9.57 -37.00 -24.12
C GLY A 33 10.20 -36.25 -25.31
N MET A 34 9.40 -35.58 -26.14
CA MET A 34 9.82 -34.86 -27.35
C MET A 34 10.08 -33.37 -27.09
N LEU A 35 10.02 -32.95 -25.83
CA LEU A 35 10.23 -31.56 -25.46
C LEU A 35 11.73 -31.30 -25.30
N GLY A 36 12.24 -30.30 -26.02
CA GLY A 36 13.66 -29.94 -25.95
C GLY A 36 14.07 -29.53 -24.53
N ARG A 37 15.28 -29.89 -24.12
CA ARG A 37 15.78 -29.60 -22.76
C ARG A 37 15.74 -28.10 -22.41
N ASN A 38 15.87 -27.23 -23.41
CA ASN A 38 15.81 -25.77 -23.32
C ASN A 38 14.42 -25.20 -22.98
N VAL A 39 13.35 -25.99 -23.13
CA VAL A 39 11.96 -25.56 -22.82
C VAL A 39 11.36 -26.35 -21.65
N CYS A 40 12.14 -27.23 -21.04
CA CYS A 40 11.85 -27.92 -19.79
C CYS A 40 12.42 -27.11 -18.62
N CYS A 41 11.56 -26.73 -17.68
CA CYS A 41 12.00 -26.25 -16.37
C CYS A 41 11.91 -27.44 -15.40
N SER A 42 12.95 -27.68 -14.61
CA SER A 42 12.86 -28.69 -13.54
C SER A 42 11.93 -28.16 -12.46
N LEU A 43 10.95 -28.99 -12.07
CA LEU A 43 9.94 -28.60 -11.10
C LEU A 43 10.54 -28.22 -9.74
N GLU A 44 11.64 -28.88 -9.33
CA GLU A 44 12.37 -28.54 -8.11
C GLU A 44 12.95 -27.12 -8.19
N LEU A 45 13.78 -26.81 -9.19
CA LEU A 45 14.31 -25.45 -9.36
C LEU A 45 13.23 -24.38 -9.54
N HIS A 46 12.08 -24.73 -10.14
CA HIS A 46 10.95 -23.80 -10.26
C HIS A 46 10.31 -23.51 -8.90
N ALA A 47 10.07 -24.56 -8.11
CA ALA A 47 9.48 -24.41 -6.78
C ALA A 47 10.42 -23.64 -5.84
N ASP A 48 11.72 -23.91 -5.90
CA ASP A 48 12.73 -23.18 -5.12
C ASP A 48 12.78 -21.70 -5.54
N ALA A 49 12.83 -21.42 -6.85
CA ALA A 49 12.85 -20.06 -7.36
C ALA A 49 11.55 -19.29 -7.05
N ASP A 50 10.39 -19.95 -7.10
CA ASP A 50 9.11 -19.35 -6.72
C ASP A 50 9.07 -19.03 -5.22
N ALA A 51 9.56 -19.94 -4.37
CA ALA A 51 9.62 -19.73 -2.94
C ALA A 51 10.56 -18.56 -2.57
N ASP A 52 11.72 -18.49 -3.22
CA ASP A 52 12.67 -17.39 -3.05
C ASP A 52 12.07 -16.06 -3.51
N ALA A 53 11.44 -16.02 -4.69
CA ALA A 53 10.81 -14.82 -5.21
C ALA A 53 9.64 -14.35 -4.33
N ALA A 54 8.80 -15.28 -3.86
CA ALA A 54 7.72 -14.98 -2.93
C ALA A 54 8.24 -14.45 -1.60
N GLY A 55 9.34 -15.02 -1.08
CA GLY A 55 10.00 -14.55 0.14
C GLY A 55 10.50 -13.12 0.01
N ILE A 56 11.18 -12.79 -1.09
CA ILE A 56 11.67 -11.42 -1.36
C ILE A 56 10.50 -10.43 -1.40
N LEU A 57 9.46 -10.74 -2.19
CA LEU A 57 8.28 -9.87 -2.30
C LEU A 57 7.61 -9.65 -0.93
N GLN A 58 7.43 -10.72 -0.16
CA GLN A 58 6.85 -10.63 1.18
C GLN A 58 7.69 -9.77 2.12
N THR A 59 9.03 -9.84 2.03
CA THR A 59 9.89 -8.97 2.84
C THR A 59 9.76 -7.50 2.43
N CYS A 60 9.74 -7.20 1.13
CA CYS A 60 9.56 -5.83 0.65
C CYS A 60 8.20 -5.26 1.06
N ASP A 61 7.12 -6.04 0.90
CA ASP A 61 5.77 -5.62 1.28
C ASP A 61 5.67 -5.37 2.79
N ARG A 62 6.29 -6.23 3.60
CA ARG A 62 6.34 -6.04 5.06
C ARG A 62 7.08 -4.76 5.43
N GLU A 63 8.25 -4.50 4.84
CA GLU A 63 9.03 -3.29 5.12
C GLU A 63 8.27 -2.02 4.71
N ALA A 64 7.59 -2.04 3.58
CA ALA A 64 6.75 -0.93 3.14
C ALA A 64 5.57 -0.68 4.10
N MET A 65 4.93 -1.76 4.58
CA MET A 65 3.83 -1.67 5.55
C MET A 65 4.31 -1.18 6.92
N ASP A 66 5.45 -1.67 7.40
CA ASP A 66 6.07 -1.24 8.66
C ASP A 66 6.41 0.26 8.62
N ALA A 67 6.94 0.75 7.48
CA ALA A 67 7.23 2.16 7.28
C ALA A 67 5.96 3.02 7.25
N ALA A 68 4.90 2.57 6.56
CA ALA A 68 3.62 3.27 6.54
C ALA A 68 2.99 3.37 7.94
N CYS A 69 3.01 2.27 8.70
CA CYS A 69 2.49 2.25 10.07
C CYS A 69 3.29 3.17 11.01
N ALA A 70 4.62 3.24 10.84
CA ALA A 70 5.45 4.15 11.63
C ALA A 70 5.14 5.63 11.32
N ALA A 71 4.86 5.97 10.06
CA ALA A 71 4.42 7.31 9.68
C ALA A 71 3.08 7.64 10.32
N GLU A 72 2.07 6.77 10.19
CA GLU A 72 0.74 6.97 10.81
C GLU A 72 0.83 7.13 12.33
N LEU A 73 1.66 6.34 13.01
CA LEU A 73 1.88 6.48 14.46
C LEU A 73 2.53 7.81 14.85
N THR A 74 3.33 8.39 13.96
CA THR A 74 3.95 9.70 14.19
C THR A 74 2.89 10.79 14.07
N ASP A 75 2.11 10.77 12.99
CA ASP A 75 1.00 11.71 12.78
C ASP A 75 -0.01 11.67 13.94
N LEU A 76 -0.35 10.47 14.44
CA LEU A 76 -1.25 10.32 15.59
C LEU A 76 -0.69 10.93 16.87
N ARG A 77 0.63 10.84 17.10
CA ARG A 77 1.28 11.44 18.27
C ARG A 77 1.30 12.96 18.16
N GLU A 78 1.59 13.49 16.97
CA GLU A 78 1.55 14.93 16.73
C GLU A 78 0.14 15.48 16.92
N MET A 79 -0.88 14.76 16.46
CA MET A 79 -2.29 15.12 16.68
C MET A 79 -2.68 15.07 18.17
N ASP A 80 -2.23 14.06 18.92
CA ASP A 80 -2.48 13.94 20.37
C ASP A 80 -1.80 15.09 21.14
N GLU A 81 -0.56 15.44 20.78
CA GLU A 81 0.16 16.56 21.35
C GLU A 81 -0.56 17.89 21.07
N LEU A 82 -0.98 18.13 19.83
CA LEU A 82 -1.76 19.30 19.46
C LEU A 82 -3.08 19.37 20.23
N SER A 83 -3.81 18.25 20.35
CA SER A 83 -5.05 18.19 21.13
C SER A 83 -4.82 18.58 22.58
N ARG A 84 -3.72 18.11 23.19
CA ARG A 84 -3.38 18.43 24.56
C ARG A 84 -3.04 19.91 24.76
N VAL A 85 -2.30 20.51 23.82
CA VAL A 85 -1.98 21.94 23.84
C VAL A 85 -3.25 22.78 23.74
N LEU A 86 -4.17 22.43 22.85
CA LEU A 86 -5.46 23.12 22.71
C LEU A 86 -6.34 22.98 23.97
N GLU A 87 -6.35 21.81 24.60
CA GLU A 87 -7.02 21.60 25.87
C GLU A 87 -6.41 22.45 26.99
N GLU A 88 -5.08 22.58 27.04
CA GLU A 88 -4.39 23.43 28.02
C GLU A 88 -4.74 24.91 27.82
N MET A 89 -4.71 25.39 26.57
CA MET A 89 -5.08 26.78 26.24
C MET A 89 -6.55 27.10 26.56
N THR A 90 -7.45 26.13 26.43
CA THR A 90 -8.89 26.31 26.74
C THR A 90 -9.20 26.23 28.24
N LEU A 91 -8.36 25.55 29.03
CA LEU A 91 -8.50 25.42 30.49
C LEU A 91 -7.76 26.51 31.29
N GLY A 92 -6.82 27.24 30.67
CA GLY A 92 -6.18 28.44 31.20
C GLY A 92 -7.10 29.66 31.14
N GLY A 93 -8.19 29.64 31.89
CA GLY A 93 -9.18 30.71 31.89
C GLY A 93 -8.58 32.07 32.28
N GLU A 94 -8.52 33.00 31.32
CA GLU A 94 -9.08 34.37 31.43
C GLU A 94 -8.99 35.18 30.11
N ASP A 95 -8.21 34.80 29.10
CA ASP A 95 -8.03 35.61 27.88
C ASP A 95 -8.34 34.85 26.57
N HIS A 96 -9.61 34.82 26.16
CA HIS A 96 -10.04 34.26 24.86
C HIS A 96 -9.46 35.00 23.63
N GLU A 97 -8.94 36.23 23.81
CA GLU A 97 -8.30 37.01 22.74
C GLU A 97 -6.88 36.49 22.41
N ASP A 98 -6.15 35.94 23.40
CA ASP A 98 -4.79 35.39 23.18
C ASP A 98 -4.83 34.03 22.45
N LEU A 99 -5.83 33.19 22.77
CA LEU A 99 -6.05 31.91 22.09
C LEU A 99 -6.34 32.08 20.59
N ALA A 100 -7.13 33.09 20.22
CA ALA A 100 -7.42 33.38 18.82
C ALA A 100 -6.16 33.85 18.07
N HIS A 101 -5.25 34.56 18.75
CA HIS A 101 -4.00 35.03 18.15
C HIS A 101 -3.01 33.88 17.91
N GLU A 102 -2.84 32.97 18.87
CA GLU A 102 -1.94 31.82 18.76
C GLU A 102 -2.42 30.81 17.70
N LEU A 103 -3.74 30.58 17.56
CA LEU A 103 -4.29 29.72 16.51
C LEU A 103 -3.98 30.24 15.10
N VAL A 104 -4.05 31.55 14.89
CA VAL A 104 -3.69 32.21 13.62
C VAL A 104 -2.19 32.06 13.32
N GLU A 105 -1.33 32.08 14.33
CA GLU A 105 0.12 31.87 14.17
C GLU A 105 0.45 30.44 13.68
N VAL A 106 -0.35 29.45 14.08
CA VAL A 106 -0.25 28.05 13.60
C VAL A 106 -1.05 27.83 12.30
N GLY A 107 -1.70 28.87 11.77
CA GLY A 107 -2.44 28.84 10.50
C GLY A 107 -3.87 28.28 10.60
N ILE A 108 -4.46 28.28 11.79
CA ILE A 108 -5.83 27.83 12.07
C ILE A 108 -6.72 29.06 12.27
N ASP A 109 -7.66 29.30 11.36
CA ASP A 109 -8.64 30.37 11.49
C ASP A 109 -9.73 29.97 12.51
N ALA A 110 -9.88 30.77 13.57
CA ALA A 110 -10.94 30.59 14.54
C ALA A 110 -12.31 30.94 13.93
N VAL A 111 -13.30 30.06 14.10
CA VAL A 111 -14.67 30.29 13.64
C VAL A 111 -15.50 30.84 14.79
N ASP A 112 -15.96 32.09 14.67
CA ASP A 112 -16.87 32.70 15.64
C ASP A 112 -18.30 32.16 15.46
N LEU A 113 -18.76 31.37 16.42
CA LEU A 113 -20.10 30.77 16.43
C LEU A 113 -21.19 31.72 16.94
N SER A 114 -20.84 32.93 17.40
CA SER A 114 -21.81 33.90 17.93
C SER A 114 -22.72 34.52 16.85
N SER A 115 -22.43 34.27 15.56
CA SER A 115 -23.21 34.75 14.41
C SER A 115 -24.00 33.65 13.68
N SER A 116 -24.09 32.43 14.21
CA SER A 116 -25.03 31.43 13.66
C SER A 116 -26.46 31.78 14.08
N ASP A 117 -27.11 32.61 13.26
CA ASP A 117 -28.56 32.79 13.26
C ASP A 117 -29.26 31.44 13.05
N VAL A 118 -29.78 30.85 14.13
CA VAL A 118 -30.95 29.94 14.13
C VAL A 118 -31.87 30.32 15.27
#